data_AF-A0A368LB15-F1
#
_entry.id   AF-A0A368LB15-F1
#
_cell.length_a   1.000
_cell.length_b   1.000
_cell.length_c   1.000
_cell.angle_alpha   90.00
_cell.angle_beta   90.00
_cell.angle_gamma   90.00
#
_symmetry.space_group_name_H-M   'P 1'
#
loop_
_entity.id
_entity.type
_entity.pdbx_description
1 polymer ?
#
loop_
_entity_poly.entity_id
_entity_poly.type
_entity_poly.pdbx_seq_one_letter_code
_entity_poly.pdbx_strand_id
1 'polypeptide(L)'
;MSAAEPVRIGVVGADVPRQIVLAAGATPVRLFGAWEGDTSAHARELLGAVDAVAVRLLDDLLAGRCDDLSALVVCNDSAAHLRLFYVLRVLASRGDVPFGVHLLDAPRAGGAPRRRFVSWQYARLAGFVSEQTGRTVDADALGRAAAREARLVREIDRMRARRMDGTCSGAAALDAYRAALTLPPEQAADVVAGAVEPASGAVPVVVTGSTHPASSVYTAIEREGLRIVGEDHDAGDAAWIGAGVEAATPQRAFDALAEAHVARPPAAARSTSAERRRRGARSSSRPPARAPRAGRRARSR
;
A
#
# COMPACT_ATOMS: atom_id res chain seq x y z
N MET A 1 -19.01 -17.09 22.90
CA MET A 1 -18.56 -15.72 22.59
C MET A 1 -18.27 -15.68 21.10
N SER A 2 -19.14 -15.04 20.30
CA SER A 2 -18.89 -14.88 18.86
C SER A 2 -17.58 -14.10 18.70
N ALA A 3 -16.66 -14.56 17.84
CA ALA A 3 -15.50 -13.76 17.51
C ALA A 3 -16.02 -12.44 16.90
N ALA A 4 -15.69 -11.31 17.52
CA ALA A 4 -16.04 -10.00 16.97
C ALA A 4 -15.46 -9.90 15.55
N GLU A 5 -16.24 -9.38 14.61
CA GLU A 5 -15.77 -9.19 13.24
C GLU A 5 -14.51 -8.30 13.24
N PRO A 6 -13.52 -8.62 12.39
CA PRO A 6 -12.28 -7.86 12.34
C PRO A 6 -12.56 -6.44 11.81
N VAL A 7 -12.13 -5.43 12.58
CA VAL A 7 -12.27 -4.01 12.20
C VAL A 7 -11.47 -3.73 10.94
N ARG A 8 -12.07 -3.04 9.97
CA ARG A 8 -11.49 -2.71 8.66
C ARG A 8 -11.42 -1.20 8.50
N ILE A 9 -10.25 -0.71 8.09
CA ILE A 9 -10.00 0.72 7.83
C ILE A 9 -9.65 0.86 6.35
N GLY A 10 -10.50 1.56 5.61
CA GLY A 10 -10.25 1.86 4.20
C GLY A 10 -9.06 2.80 4.04
N VAL A 11 -8.28 2.59 2.97
CA VAL A 11 -7.13 3.44 2.63
C VAL A 11 -7.19 3.83 1.16
N VAL A 12 -7.25 5.14 0.90
CA VAL A 12 -7.08 5.73 -0.43
C VAL A 12 -5.69 6.36 -0.52
N GLY A 13 -4.89 5.92 -1.49
CA GLY A 13 -3.48 6.31 -1.63
C GLY A 13 -2.49 5.40 -0.88
N ALA A 14 -1.21 5.76 -0.89
CA ALA A 14 -0.10 4.85 -0.64
C ALA A 14 0.79 5.21 0.55
N ASP A 15 0.41 6.24 1.30
CA ASP A 15 1.27 6.84 2.33
C ASP A 15 0.84 6.45 3.76
N VAL A 16 -0.12 5.53 3.91
CA VAL A 16 -0.48 4.94 5.23
C VAL A 16 0.52 3.85 5.61
N PRO A 17 1.23 3.96 6.75
CA PRO A 17 2.01 2.85 7.30
C PRO A 17 1.07 1.79 7.85
N ARG A 18 1.03 0.61 7.20
CA ARG A 18 0.19 -0.53 7.60
C ARG A 18 0.37 -0.91 9.07
N GLN A 19 1.60 -0.83 9.57
CA GLN A 19 1.94 -1.11 10.96
C GLN A 19 1.08 -0.34 11.98
N ILE A 20 0.75 0.93 11.72
CA ILE A 20 -0.05 1.76 12.65
C ILE A 20 -1.49 1.24 12.72
N VAL A 21 -2.09 0.93 11.57
CA VAL A 21 -3.46 0.41 11.48
C VAL A 21 -3.56 -0.97 12.12
N LEU A 22 -2.57 -1.83 11.84
CA LEU A 22 -2.48 -3.18 12.43
C LEU A 22 -2.27 -3.13 13.95
N ALA A 23 -1.50 -2.18 14.46
CA ALA A 23 -1.28 -1.97 15.89
C ALA A 23 -2.56 -1.54 16.61
N ALA A 24 -3.44 -0.79 15.93
CA ALA A 24 -4.78 -0.47 16.43
C ALA A 24 -5.74 -1.67 16.38
N GLY A 25 -5.29 -2.85 15.94
CA GLY A 25 -6.10 -4.05 15.84
C GLY A 25 -7.03 -4.10 14.63
N ALA A 26 -6.82 -3.22 13.63
CA ALA A 26 -7.61 -3.19 12.41
C ALA A 26 -6.81 -3.70 11.19
N THR A 27 -7.53 -4.10 10.15
CA THR A 27 -6.93 -4.43 8.84
C THR A 27 -6.99 -3.21 7.93
N PRO A 28 -5.85 -2.70 7.42
CA PRO A 28 -5.86 -1.68 6.38
C PRO A 28 -6.31 -2.31 5.06
N VAL A 29 -7.38 -1.76 4.47
CA VAL A 29 -7.97 -2.20 3.21
C VAL A 29 -7.75 -1.13 2.16
N ARG A 30 -6.78 -1.33 1.26
CA ARG A 30 -6.55 -0.37 0.18
C ARG A 30 -7.68 -0.39 -0.84
N LEU A 31 -8.26 0.78 -1.11
CA LEU A 31 -9.26 1.00 -2.14
C LEU A 31 -8.56 1.51 -3.40
N PHE A 32 -8.65 0.75 -4.49
CA PHE A 32 -7.97 1.05 -5.76
C PHE A 32 -8.88 1.74 -6.78
N GLY A 33 -10.20 1.73 -6.56
CA GLY A 33 -11.19 2.03 -7.60
C GLY A 33 -11.19 0.96 -8.70
N ALA A 34 -11.66 1.31 -9.89
CA ALA A 34 -11.73 0.43 -11.06
C ALA A 34 -11.37 1.18 -12.34
N TRP A 35 -10.89 0.47 -13.36
CA TRP A 35 -10.74 1.03 -14.70
C TRP A 35 -12.08 1.16 -15.43
N GLU A 36 -12.90 0.13 -15.29
CA GLU A 36 -14.13 -0.08 -16.05
C GLU A 36 -15.39 0.15 -15.21
N GLY A 37 -16.54 0.16 -15.90
CA GLY A 37 -17.87 0.39 -15.34
C GLY A 37 -18.44 1.76 -15.76
N ASP A 38 -19.55 2.15 -15.14
CA ASP A 38 -20.12 3.50 -15.31
C ASP A 38 -19.72 4.44 -14.16
N THR A 39 -19.91 5.74 -14.38
CA THR A 39 -19.80 6.76 -13.31
C THR A 39 -21.08 7.58 -13.24
N SER A 40 -21.59 7.79 -12.02
CA SER A 40 -22.79 8.58 -11.82
C SER A 40 -22.54 10.06 -12.15
N ALA A 41 -23.60 10.74 -12.60
CA ALA A 41 -23.54 12.19 -12.79
C ALA A 41 -23.26 12.91 -11.46
N HIS A 42 -23.80 12.38 -10.36
CA HIS A 42 -23.65 12.94 -9.04
C HIS A 42 -22.20 12.93 -8.54
N ALA A 43 -21.49 11.80 -8.63
CA ALA A 43 -20.08 11.74 -8.22
C ALA A 43 -19.19 12.63 -9.11
N ARG A 44 -19.47 12.69 -10.42
CA ARG A 44 -18.79 13.60 -11.35
C ARG A 44 -19.00 15.07 -10.99
N GLU A 45 -20.22 15.44 -10.60
CA GLU A 45 -20.53 16.80 -10.17
C GLU A 45 -19.75 17.16 -8.89
N LEU A 46 -19.76 16.28 -7.88
CA LEU A 46 -19.06 16.50 -6.61
C LEU A 46 -17.54 16.65 -6.79
N LEU A 47 -16.92 15.76 -7.57
CA LEU A 47 -15.47 15.77 -7.79
C LEU A 47 -15.01 16.65 -8.95
N GLY A 48 -15.91 17.12 -9.80
CA GLY A 48 -15.57 17.89 -11.00
C GLY A 48 -14.54 17.17 -11.90
N ALA A 49 -13.58 17.93 -12.43
CA ALA A 49 -12.54 17.41 -13.31
C ALA A 49 -11.43 16.69 -12.54
N VAL A 50 -11.63 15.40 -12.26
CA VAL A 50 -10.62 14.45 -11.76
C VAL A 50 -10.59 13.20 -12.65
N ASP A 51 -9.63 12.31 -12.43
CA ASP A 51 -9.56 11.05 -13.17
C ASP A 51 -10.76 10.14 -12.86
N ALA A 52 -11.13 9.29 -13.82
CA ALA A 52 -12.30 8.43 -13.70
C ALA A 52 -12.19 7.42 -12.55
N VAL A 53 -10.97 7.02 -12.14
CA VAL A 53 -10.78 6.06 -11.03
C VAL A 53 -11.23 6.70 -9.71
N ALA A 54 -10.87 7.97 -9.47
CA ALA A 54 -11.34 8.71 -8.30
C ALA A 54 -12.88 8.90 -8.29
N VAL A 55 -13.49 9.14 -9.45
CA VAL A 55 -14.96 9.24 -9.58
C VAL A 55 -15.64 7.92 -9.24
N ARG A 56 -15.17 6.82 -9.82
CA ARG A 56 -15.70 5.48 -9.54
C ARG A 56 -15.55 5.11 -8.06
N LEU A 57 -14.43 5.47 -7.47
CA LEU A 57 -14.21 5.23 -6.04
C LEU A 57 -15.24 5.98 -5.19
N LEU A 58 -15.56 7.24 -5.51
CA LEU A 58 -16.64 7.95 -4.82
C LEU A 58 -18.01 7.29 -5.06
N ASP A 59 -18.30 6.84 -6.29
CA ASP A 59 -19.52 6.09 -6.58
C ASP A 59 -19.62 4.80 -5.76
N ASP A 60 -18.53 4.06 -5.57
CA ASP A 60 -18.48 2.87 -4.73
C ASP A 60 -18.84 3.20 -3.28
N LEU A 61 -18.29 4.28 -2.73
CA LEU A 61 -18.56 4.73 -1.37
C LEU A 61 -20.01 5.20 -1.20
N LEU A 62 -20.54 5.97 -2.15
CA LEU A 62 -21.93 6.47 -2.12
C LEU A 62 -22.96 5.35 -2.31
N ALA A 63 -22.60 4.29 -3.03
CA ALA A 63 -23.47 3.13 -3.25
C ALA A 63 -23.43 2.12 -2.08
N GLY A 64 -22.74 2.43 -0.98
CA GLY A 64 -22.64 1.57 0.20
C GLY A 64 -21.78 0.32 0.01
N ARG A 65 -20.96 0.25 -1.06
CA ARG A 65 -20.10 -0.92 -1.31
C ARG A 65 -18.94 -1.06 -0.32
N CYS A 66 -18.80 -0.11 0.60
CA CYS A 66 -17.77 -0.06 1.63
C CYS A 66 -18.35 0.24 3.02
N ASP A 67 -19.63 -0.04 3.25
CA ASP A 67 -20.28 0.19 4.55
C ASP A 67 -19.78 -0.76 5.65
N ASP A 68 -19.03 -1.80 5.28
CA ASP A 68 -18.30 -2.68 6.19
C ASP A 68 -17.05 -2.02 6.81
N LEU A 69 -16.66 -0.84 6.34
CA LEU A 69 -15.52 -0.10 6.88
C LEU A 69 -15.91 0.69 8.13
N SER A 70 -15.06 0.66 9.14
CA SER A 70 -15.24 1.48 10.35
C SER A 70 -14.72 2.90 10.18
N ALA A 71 -13.76 3.11 9.27
CA ALA A 71 -13.17 4.42 8.99
C ALA A 71 -12.46 4.42 7.64
N LEU A 72 -12.18 5.62 7.13
CA LEU A 72 -11.45 5.85 5.89
C LEU A 72 -10.29 6.81 6.10
N VAL A 73 -9.10 6.43 5.62
CA VAL A 73 -7.93 7.30 5.56
C VAL A 73 -7.64 7.64 4.10
N VAL A 74 -7.54 8.93 3.80
CA VAL A 74 -7.20 9.43 2.46
C VAL A 74 -5.83 10.09 2.51
N CYS A 75 -4.89 9.63 1.66
CA CYS A 75 -3.57 10.22 1.55
C CYS A 75 -3.58 11.47 0.66
N ASN A 76 -2.79 12.47 1.02
CA ASN A 76 -2.53 13.65 0.19
C ASN A 76 -1.47 13.39 -0.91
N ASP A 77 -1.51 12.25 -1.58
CA ASP A 77 -0.50 11.84 -2.58
C ASP A 77 -0.88 12.15 -4.04
N SER A 78 -2.11 12.62 -4.27
CA SER A 78 -2.56 13.20 -5.54
C SER A 78 -3.58 14.32 -5.31
N ALA A 79 -3.73 15.22 -6.29
CA ALA A 79 -4.76 16.27 -6.24
C ALA A 79 -6.18 15.67 -6.24
N ALA A 80 -6.39 14.54 -6.94
CA ALA A 80 -7.66 13.83 -6.96
C ALA A 80 -8.02 13.29 -5.56
N HIS A 81 -7.06 12.68 -4.85
CA HIS A 81 -7.29 12.18 -3.49
C HIS A 81 -7.54 13.31 -2.49
N LEU A 82 -6.83 14.44 -2.60
CA LEU A 82 -7.10 15.59 -1.75
C LEU A 82 -8.52 16.15 -1.97
N ARG A 83 -8.96 16.22 -3.23
CA ARG A 83 -10.34 16.64 -3.55
C ARG A 83 -11.37 15.63 -3.03
N LEU A 84 -11.11 14.34 -3.20
CA LEU A 84 -11.94 13.26 -2.66
C LEU A 84 -12.08 13.38 -1.15
N PHE A 85 -11.00 13.63 -0.41
CA PHE A 85 -11.04 13.86 1.03
C PHE A 85 -11.99 15.00 1.41
N TYR A 86 -11.91 16.16 0.74
CA TYR A 86 -12.76 17.30 1.07
C TYR A 86 -14.24 17.01 0.82
N VAL A 87 -14.57 16.31 -0.28
CA VAL A 87 -15.95 15.87 -0.55
C VAL A 87 -16.42 14.89 0.51
N LEU A 88 -15.65 13.84 0.80
CA LEU A 88 -15.99 12.83 1.79
C LEU A 88 -16.12 13.39 3.20
N ARG A 89 -15.31 14.38 3.57
CA ARG A 89 -15.44 15.08 4.86
C ARG A 89 -16.79 15.77 4.99
N VAL A 90 -17.28 16.41 3.93
CA VAL A 90 -18.60 17.05 3.93
C VAL A 90 -19.71 16.01 3.99
N LEU A 91 -19.63 14.95 3.18
CA LEU A 91 -20.60 13.85 3.17
C LEU A 91 -20.68 13.16 4.54
N ALA A 92 -19.53 12.87 5.16
CA ALA A 92 -19.47 12.28 6.50
C ALA A 92 -20.12 13.19 7.56
N SER A 93 -19.88 14.51 7.48
CA SER A 93 -20.51 15.46 8.42
C SER A 93 -22.03 15.57 8.28
N ARG A 94 -22.59 15.12 7.15
CA ARG A 94 -24.03 15.08 6.87
C ARG A 94 -24.65 13.71 7.15
N GLY A 95 -23.84 12.68 7.40
CA GLY A 95 -24.30 11.30 7.55
C GLY A 95 -24.52 10.57 6.23
N ASP A 96 -24.06 11.12 5.10
CA ASP A 96 -24.19 10.49 3.77
C ASP A 96 -23.22 9.31 3.57
N VAL A 97 -22.19 9.21 4.42
CA VAL A 97 -21.31 8.03 4.53
C VAL A 97 -21.20 7.61 6.01
N PRO A 98 -21.17 6.30 6.33
CA PRO A 98 -21.36 5.83 7.70
C PRO A 98 -20.10 5.84 8.58
N PHE A 99 -18.98 6.36 8.07
CA PHE A 99 -17.68 6.24 8.74
C PHE A 99 -16.91 7.56 8.81
N GLY A 100 -16.00 7.66 9.79
CA GLY A 100 -15.10 8.80 9.95
C GLY A 100 -14.04 8.86 8.84
N VAL A 101 -13.66 10.07 8.43
CA VAL A 101 -12.67 10.31 7.36
C VAL A 101 -11.47 11.09 7.89
N HIS A 102 -10.26 10.59 7.64
CA HIS A 102 -9.00 11.20 8.06
C HIS A 102 -8.09 11.52 6.87
N LEU A 103 -7.54 12.73 6.83
CA LEU A 103 -6.51 13.10 5.86
C LEU A 103 -5.12 12.78 6.42
N LEU A 104 -4.35 11.96 5.69
CA LEU A 104 -2.95 11.75 5.97
C LEU A 104 -2.08 12.55 4.99
N ASP A 105 -1.45 13.61 5.49
CA ASP A 105 -0.51 14.41 4.71
C ASP A 105 0.93 14.00 5.01
N ALA A 106 1.53 13.19 4.14
CA ALA A 106 2.88 12.67 4.31
C ALA A 106 3.77 13.07 3.11
N PRO A 107 4.29 14.31 3.05
CA PRO A 107 5.17 14.72 1.96
C PRO A 107 6.47 13.90 1.95
N ARG A 108 6.90 13.45 0.76
CA ARG A 108 8.12 12.64 0.58
C ARG A 108 9.43 13.44 0.53
N ALA A 109 9.35 14.77 0.53
CA ALA A 109 10.53 15.61 0.40
C ALA A 109 11.41 15.50 1.67
N GLY A 110 12.72 15.40 1.46
CA GLY A 110 13.69 15.25 2.54
C GLY A 110 13.82 16.48 3.45
N GLY A 111 14.54 16.29 4.56
CA GLY A 111 14.88 17.33 5.54
C GLY A 111 14.23 17.11 6.90
N ALA A 112 14.93 17.48 7.98
CA ALA A 112 14.48 17.26 9.35
C ALA A 112 13.09 17.86 9.67
N PRO A 113 12.73 19.10 9.24
CA PRO A 113 11.42 19.67 9.53
C PRO A 113 10.26 18.86 8.92
N ARG A 114 10.42 18.39 7.68
CA ARG A 114 9.41 17.60 6.99
C ARG A 114 9.25 16.22 7.61
N ARG A 115 10.35 15.59 8.01
CA ARG A 115 10.29 14.29 8.72
C ARG A 115 9.58 14.40 10.07
N ARG A 116 9.85 15.48 10.82
CA ARG A 116 9.11 15.76 12.06
C ARG A 116 7.62 15.97 11.81
N PHE A 117 7.26 16.67 10.73
CA PHE A 117 5.86 16.83 10.34
C PHE A 117 5.20 15.50 9.99
N VAL A 118 5.84 14.64 9.19
CA VAL A 118 5.32 13.30 8.86
C VAL A 118 5.17 12.44 10.12
N SER A 119 6.14 12.46 11.02
CA SER A 119 6.05 11.76 12.31
C SER A 119 4.84 12.23 13.14
N TRP A 120 4.59 13.54 13.20
CA TRP A 120 3.40 14.09 13.85
C TRP A 120 2.10 13.63 13.17
N GLN A 121 2.07 13.54 11.85
CA GLN A 121 0.92 13.02 11.09
C GLN A 121 0.66 11.54 11.39
N TYR A 122 1.72 10.75 11.58
CA TYR A 122 1.59 9.35 12.02
C TYR A 122 1.09 9.21 13.45
N ALA A 123 1.48 10.10 14.36
CA ALA A 123 0.88 10.16 15.69
C ALA A 123 -0.63 10.50 15.64
N ARG A 124 -1.04 11.42 14.76
CA ARG A 124 -2.46 11.74 14.55
C ARG A 124 -3.24 10.59 13.93
N LEU A 125 -2.65 9.91 12.94
CA LEU A 125 -3.23 8.70 12.38
C LEU A 125 -3.45 7.66 13.48
N ALA A 126 -2.44 7.42 14.33
CA ALA A 126 -2.53 6.48 15.44
C ALA A 126 -3.66 6.84 16.41
N GLY A 127 -3.81 8.12 16.75
CA GLY A 127 -4.94 8.61 17.57
C GLY A 127 -6.28 8.32 16.90
N PHE A 128 -6.43 8.72 15.62
CA PHE A 128 -7.64 8.47 14.84
C PHE A 128 -8.00 6.99 14.82
N VAL A 129 -7.08 6.09 14.41
CA VAL A 129 -7.41 4.66 14.34
C VAL A 129 -7.66 4.06 15.72
N SER A 130 -7.04 4.57 16.78
CA SER A 130 -7.31 4.10 18.15
C SER A 130 -8.73 4.46 18.60
N GLU A 131 -9.23 5.64 18.23
CA GLU A 131 -10.60 6.06 18.51
C GLU A 131 -11.61 5.16 17.79
N GLN A 132 -11.34 4.79 16.53
CA GLN A 132 -12.23 3.96 15.73
C GLN A 132 -12.26 2.49 16.21
N THR A 133 -11.16 1.98 16.76
CA THR A 133 -11.05 0.56 17.17
C THR A 133 -11.23 0.35 18.67
N GLY A 134 -11.18 1.42 19.47
CA GLY A 134 -11.11 1.34 20.93
C GLY A 134 -9.80 0.76 21.47
N ARG A 135 -8.74 0.67 20.65
CA ARG A 135 -7.45 0.08 21.02
C ARG A 135 -6.33 1.08 20.84
N THR A 136 -5.58 1.33 21.91
CA THR A 136 -4.42 2.22 21.90
C THR A 136 -3.28 1.65 21.07
N VAL A 137 -2.71 2.48 20.20
CA VAL A 137 -1.45 2.19 19.49
C VAL A 137 -0.26 2.53 20.39
N ASP A 138 0.26 1.53 21.10
CA ASP A 138 1.48 1.62 21.90
C ASP A 138 2.69 0.94 21.23
N ALA A 139 3.86 1.00 21.89
CA ALA A 139 5.10 0.45 21.35
C ALA A 139 5.03 -1.08 21.15
N ASP A 140 4.40 -1.79 22.08
CA ASP A 140 4.28 -3.25 22.02
C ASP A 140 3.31 -3.66 20.90
N ALA A 141 2.21 -2.93 20.72
CA ALA A 141 1.27 -3.14 19.63
C ALA A 141 1.91 -2.91 18.27
N LEU A 142 2.74 -1.85 18.14
CA LEU A 142 3.54 -1.59 16.94
C LEU A 142 4.55 -2.72 16.69
N GLY A 143 5.26 -3.18 17.72
CA GLY A 143 6.19 -4.31 17.61
C GLY A 143 5.50 -5.60 17.15
N ARG A 144 4.35 -5.93 17.73
CA ARG A 144 3.52 -7.07 17.30
C ARG A 144 3.06 -6.92 15.85
N ALA A 145 2.62 -5.73 15.44
CA ALA A 145 2.22 -5.45 14.06
C ALA A 145 3.38 -5.65 13.07
N ALA A 146 4.57 -5.17 13.40
CA ALA A 146 5.78 -5.39 12.58
C ALA A 146 6.12 -6.89 12.46
N ALA A 147 6.08 -7.62 13.58
CA ALA A 147 6.35 -9.05 13.60
C ALA A 147 5.36 -9.86 12.73
N ARG A 148 4.06 -9.48 12.75
CA ARG A 148 3.03 -10.08 11.89
C ARG A 148 3.30 -9.88 10.40
N GLU A 149 3.79 -8.71 10.00
CA GLU A 149 4.15 -8.44 8.60
C GLU A 149 5.44 -9.15 8.15
N ALA A 150 6.30 -9.61 9.07
CA ALA A 150 7.60 -10.19 8.72
C ALA A 150 7.48 -11.43 7.81
N ARG A 151 6.44 -12.26 7.97
CA ARG A 151 6.18 -13.39 7.06
C ARG A 151 5.81 -12.89 5.67
N LEU A 152 4.86 -11.96 5.59
CA LEU A 152 4.39 -11.38 4.33
C LEU A 152 5.55 -10.78 3.52
N VAL A 153 6.49 -10.06 4.16
CA VAL A 153 7.69 -9.52 3.50
C VAL A 153 8.52 -10.62 2.84
N ARG A 154 8.78 -11.72 3.56
CA ARG A 154 9.55 -12.84 3.01
C ARG A 154 8.86 -13.48 1.82
N GLU A 155 7.54 -13.61 1.85
CA GLU A 155 6.79 -14.16 0.71
C GLU A 155 6.77 -13.20 -0.48
N ILE A 156 6.69 -11.87 -0.26
CA ILE A 156 6.81 -10.87 -1.33
C ILE A 156 8.19 -10.95 -1.98
N ASP A 157 9.27 -11.06 -1.20
CA ASP A 157 10.62 -11.17 -1.75
C ASP A 157 10.82 -12.47 -2.56
N ARG A 158 10.21 -13.58 -2.10
CA ARG A 158 10.19 -14.84 -2.87
C ARG A 158 9.38 -14.73 -4.14
N MET A 159 8.21 -14.09 -4.09
CA MET A 159 7.38 -13.84 -5.27
C MET A 159 8.12 -12.98 -6.30
N ARG A 160 8.82 -11.93 -5.86
CA ARG A 160 9.69 -11.12 -6.73
C ARG A 160 10.77 -11.96 -7.39
N ALA A 161 11.41 -12.87 -6.64
CA ALA A 161 12.39 -13.79 -7.21
C ALA A 161 11.78 -14.74 -8.26
N ARG A 162 10.60 -15.31 -7.98
CA ARG A 162 9.83 -16.12 -8.94
C ARG A 162 9.42 -15.34 -10.19
N ARG A 163 9.11 -14.05 -10.04
CA ARG A 163 8.79 -13.21 -11.20
C ARG A 163 10.01 -12.97 -12.09
N MET A 164 11.19 -12.80 -11.48
CA MET A 164 12.45 -12.68 -12.20
C MET A 164 12.86 -13.96 -12.93
N ASP A 165 12.61 -15.14 -12.36
CA ASP A 165 12.92 -16.44 -12.98
C ASP A 165 11.84 -16.95 -13.95
N GLY A 166 10.67 -16.29 -13.98
CA GLY A 166 9.57 -16.60 -14.90
C GLY A 166 8.57 -17.62 -14.35
N THR A 167 8.72 -18.09 -13.11
CA THR A 167 7.75 -18.97 -12.43
C THR A 167 6.59 -18.22 -11.78
N CYS A 168 6.55 -16.90 -11.88
CA CYS A 168 5.41 -16.06 -11.53
C CYS A 168 5.22 -14.97 -12.61
N SER A 169 4.02 -14.82 -13.14
CA SER A 169 3.67 -13.78 -14.10
C SER A 169 3.57 -12.43 -13.41
N GLY A 170 3.70 -11.34 -14.18
CA GLY A 170 3.47 -10.02 -13.65
C GLY A 170 2.02 -9.81 -13.22
N ALA A 171 1.07 -10.39 -13.97
CA ALA A 171 -0.35 -10.33 -13.62
C ALA A 171 -0.62 -10.98 -12.24
N ALA A 172 -0.12 -12.20 -12.02
CA ALA A 172 -0.25 -12.91 -10.75
C ALA A 172 0.44 -12.16 -9.60
N ALA A 173 1.62 -11.57 -9.87
CA ALA A 173 2.32 -10.76 -8.88
C ALA A 173 1.54 -9.49 -8.50
N LEU A 174 0.92 -8.81 -9.46
CA LEU A 174 0.09 -7.63 -9.17
C LEU A 174 -1.14 -8.00 -8.34
N ASP A 175 -1.82 -9.10 -8.67
CA ASP A 175 -2.97 -9.57 -7.89
C ASP A 175 -2.56 -9.97 -6.46
N ALA A 176 -1.39 -10.59 -6.31
CA ALA A 176 -0.82 -10.88 -4.99
C ALA A 176 -0.45 -9.63 -4.19
N TYR A 177 0.09 -8.58 -4.82
CA TYR A 177 0.32 -7.30 -4.15
C TYR A 177 -0.97 -6.64 -3.68
N ARG A 178 -2.02 -6.71 -4.50
CA ARG A 178 -3.34 -6.19 -4.12
C ARG A 178 -3.93 -6.94 -2.95
N ALA A 179 -3.82 -8.26 -2.94
CA ALA A 179 -4.20 -9.08 -1.79
C ALA A 179 -3.39 -8.65 -0.54
N ALA A 180 -2.09 -8.44 -0.68
CA ALA A 180 -1.24 -7.96 0.41
C ALA A 180 -1.63 -6.56 0.95
N LEU A 181 -2.20 -5.70 0.10
CA LEU A 181 -2.69 -4.37 0.45
C LEU A 181 -4.12 -4.35 1.01
N THR A 182 -4.85 -5.46 0.95
CA THR A 182 -6.27 -5.53 1.35
C THR A 182 -6.57 -6.55 2.44
N LEU A 183 -5.73 -7.57 2.59
CA LEU A 183 -5.92 -8.66 3.54
C LEU A 183 -5.07 -8.47 4.81
N PRO A 184 -5.45 -9.15 5.91
CA PRO A 184 -4.59 -9.35 7.07
C PRO A 184 -3.24 -9.99 6.66
N PRO A 185 -2.12 -9.64 7.33
CA PRO A 185 -0.78 -10.11 6.94
C PRO A 185 -0.65 -11.62 6.76
N GLU A 186 -1.33 -12.39 7.60
CA GLU A 186 -1.27 -13.85 7.59
C GLU A 186 -1.90 -14.44 6.33
N GLN A 187 -3.12 -13.99 5.99
CA GLN A 187 -3.85 -14.41 4.79
C GLN A 187 -3.18 -13.89 3.51
N ALA A 188 -2.72 -12.64 3.55
CA ALA A 188 -1.94 -12.05 2.46
C ALA A 188 -0.68 -12.89 2.14
N ALA A 189 0.03 -13.36 3.16
CA ALA A 189 1.22 -14.16 2.97
C ALA A 189 0.92 -15.49 2.28
N ASP A 190 -0.23 -16.11 2.56
CA ASP A 190 -0.67 -17.33 1.89
C ASP A 190 -0.98 -17.09 0.41
N VAL A 191 -1.71 -16.00 0.10
CA VAL A 191 -1.99 -15.60 -1.30
C VAL A 191 -0.71 -15.31 -2.07
N VAL A 192 0.21 -14.53 -1.48
CA VAL A 192 1.49 -14.19 -2.10
C VAL A 192 2.38 -15.43 -2.29
N ALA A 193 2.36 -16.39 -1.35
CA ALA A 193 3.06 -17.65 -1.51
C ALA A 193 2.50 -18.49 -2.66
N GLY A 194 1.17 -18.47 -2.85
CA GLY A 194 0.47 -19.17 -3.92
C GLY A 194 0.61 -18.56 -5.32
N ALA A 195 1.18 -17.37 -5.46
CA ALA A 195 1.42 -16.74 -6.76
C ALA A 195 2.59 -17.44 -7.50
N VAL A 196 2.25 -18.45 -8.31
CA VAL A 196 3.19 -19.32 -9.06
C VAL A 196 2.78 -19.57 -10.52
N GLU A 197 1.97 -18.67 -11.09
CA GLU A 197 1.54 -18.77 -12.48
C GLU A 197 2.73 -18.48 -13.42
N PRO A 198 3.20 -19.43 -14.25
CA PRO A 198 4.36 -19.19 -15.10
C PRO A 198 4.09 -18.10 -16.15
N ALA A 199 5.10 -17.27 -16.42
CA ALA A 199 4.99 -16.26 -17.48
C ALA A 199 5.12 -16.91 -18.87
N SER A 200 4.27 -16.50 -19.81
CA SER A 200 4.30 -16.98 -21.21
C SER A 200 5.34 -16.27 -22.09
N GLY A 201 5.88 -15.13 -21.65
CA GLY A 201 6.76 -14.27 -22.44
C GLY A 201 8.26 -14.49 -22.23
N ALA A 202 9.05 -14.22 -23.27
CA ALA A 202 10.51 -14.32 -23.22
C ALA A 202 11.20 -12.98 -22.92
N VAL A 203 10.61 -11.87 -23.37
CA VAL A 203 11.24 -10.54 -23.32
C VAL A 203 10.92 -9.84 -21.99
N PRO A 204 11.90 -9.62 -21.09
CA PRO A 204 11.64 -8.98 -19.81
C PRO A 204 11.35 -7.48 -19.97
N VAL A 205 10.25 -7.01 -19.38
CA VAL A 205 9.84 -5.61 -19.36
C VAL A 205 9.52 -5.14 -17.94
N VAL A 206 9.68 -3.85 -17.70
CA VAL A 206 9.30 -3.18 -16.44
C VAL A 206 8.15 -2.23 -16.74
N VAL A 207 7.05 -2.34 -15.99
CA VAL A 207 5.90 -1.43 -16.12
C VAL A 207 6.17 -0.16 -15.32
N THR A 208 6.01 1.00 -15.96
CA THR A 208 6.18 2.29 -15.29
C THR A 208 4.97 3.19 -15.51
N GLY A 209 4.54 3.91 -14.47
CA GLY A 209 3.44 4.86 -14.58
C GLY A 209 2.53 4.90 -13.36
N SER A 210 1.24 5.06 -13.62
CA SER A 210 0.20 5.10 -12.58
C SER A 210 -0.09 3.73 -12.01
N THR A 211 -0.72 3.70 -10.85
CA THR A 211 -1.21 2.48 -10.22
C THR A 211 -2.33 1.85 -11.05
N HIS A 212 -2.31 0.52 -11.17
CA HIS A 212 -3.32 -0.24 -11.90
C HIS A 212 -4.29 -0.95 -10.93
N PRO A 213 -5.59 -0.58 -10.88
CA PRO A 213 -6.62 -1.27 -10.11
C PRO A 213 -7.01 -2.67 -10.64
N ALA A 214 -6.36 -3.19 -11.68
CA ALA A 214 -6.62 -4.51 -12.27
C ALA A 214 -5.37 -5.06 -12.99
N SER A 215 -5.22 -6.39 -12.99
CA SER A 215 -4.17 -7.11 -13.74
C SER A 215 -4.47 -7.24 -15.23
N SER A 216 -5.64 -6.79 -15.73
CA SER A 216 -6.04 -6.89 -17.14
C SER A 216 -5.01 -6.29 -18.11
N VAL A 217 -4.40 -5.15 -17.76
CA VAL A 217 -3.33 -4.54 -18.57
C VAL A 217 -2.08 -5.40 -18.60
N TYR A 218 -1.73 -6.04 -17.47
CA TYR A 218 -0.55 -6.91 -17.37
C TYR A 218 -0.78 -8.18 -18.20
N THR A 219 -1.96 -8.80 -18.09
CA THR A 219 -2.36 -9.95 -18.91
C THR A 219 -2.31 -9.62 -20.40
N ALA A 220 -2.77 -8.44 -20.83
CA ALA A 220 -2.70 -8.02 -22.23
C ALA A 220 -1.25 -7.91 -22.72
N ILE A 221 -0.37 -7.29 -21.93
CA ILE A 221 1.07 -7.19 -22.25
C ILE A 221 1.72 -8.58 -22.35
N GLU A 222 1.40 -9.50 -21.43
CA GLU A 222 2.02 -10.83 -21.39
C GLU A 222 1.52 -11.75 -22.51
N ARG A 223 0.30 -11.53 -23.01
CA ARG A 223 -0.23 -12.20 -24.21
C ARG A 223 0.53 -11.83 -25.49
N GLU A 224 1.14 -10.66 -25.55
CA GLU A 224 2.01 -10.23 -26.67
C GLU A 224 3.43 -10.81 -26.57
N GLY A 225 3.68 -11.79 -25.69
CA GLY A 225 4.98 -12.46 -25.56
C GLY A 225 6.02 -11.69 -24.74
N LEU A 226 5.61 -10.60 -24.09
CA LEU A 226 6.41 -9.86 -23.11
C LEU A 226 6.29 -10.52 -21.72
N ARG A 227 7.30 -10.37 -20.87
CA ARG A 227 7.29 -10.87 -19.49
C ARG A 227 7.52 -9.72 -18.54
N ILE A 228 6.54 -9.44 -17.70
CA ILE A 228 6.66 -8.33 -16.76
C ILE A 228 7.49 -8.79 -15.56
N VAL A 229 8.67 -8.21 -15.38
CA VAL A 229 9.60 -8.58 -14.31
C VAL A 229 9.55 -7.64 -13.10
N GLY A 230 8.90 -6.49 -13.25
CA GLY A 230 8.64 -5.56 -12.15
C GLY A 230 7.90 -4.30 -12.55
N GLU A 231 7.65 -3.46 -11.56
CA GLU A 231 6.92 -2.19 -11.75
C GLU A 231 7.42 -1.07 -10.82
N ASP A 232 7.09 0.20 -11.11
CA ASP A 232 7.50 1.34 -10.28
C ASP A 232 6.36 2.04 -9.52
N HIS A 233 5.14 1.49 -9.57
CA HIS A 233 3.96 2.09 -8.96
C HIS A 233 3.63 1.52 -7.56
N ASP A 234 2.83 2.25 -6.81
CA ASP A 234 2.62 2.02 -5.37
C ASP A 234 1.59 0.94 -5.00
N ALA A 235 1.02 0.27 -6.00
CA ALA A 235 0.29 -0.99 -5.86
C ALA A 235 1.13 -2.24 -6.20
N GLY A 236 2.41 -2.07 -6.53
CA GLY A 236 3.33 -3.15 -6.93
C GLY A 236 4.62 -3.09 -6.12
N ASP A 237 5.79 -3.18 -6.77
CA ASP A 237 7.09 -3.17 -6.09
C ASP A 237 7.36 -1.92 -5.22
N ALA A 238 6.72 -0.78 -5.51
CA ALA A 238 6.82 0.42 -4.69
C ALA A 238 5.76 0.52 -3.58
N ALA A 239 4.92 -0.51 -3.41
CA ALA A 239 3.94 -0.59 -2.35
C ALA A 239 4.61 -0.58 -0.97
N TRP A 240 3.99 0.14 -0.03
CA TRP A 240 4.53 0.27 1.32
C TRP A 240 4.05 -0.86 2.22
N ILE A 241 4.57 -2.06 1.97
CA ILE A 241 4.24 -3.28 2.70
C ILE A 241 5.43 -3.71 3.55
N GLY A 242 5.18 -3.98 4.84
CA GLY A 242 6.16 -4.56 5.73
C GLY A 242 7.38 -3.69 6.04
N ALA A 243 7.23 -2.37 5.95
CA ALA A 243 8.21 -1.41 6.48
C ALA A 243 8.12 -1.27 8.02
N GLY A 244 7.89 -2.40 8.71
CA GLY A 244 7.71 -2.45 10.14
C GLY A 244 8.97 -2.01 10.87
N VAL A 245 8.81 -1.18 11.90
CA VAL A 245 9.90 -0.71 12.76
C VAL A 245 9.68 -1.20 14.19
N GLU A 246 10.76 -1.56 14.87
CA GLU A 246 10.75 -1.80 16.31
C GLU A 246 11.31 -0.58 17.02
N ALA A 247 10.64 -0.12 18.08
CA ALA A 247 11.09 1.01 18.86
C ALA A 247 10.56 0.93 20.31
N ALA A 248 11.31 1.52 21.24
CA ALA A 248 10.96 1.51 22.66
C ALA A 248 9.75 2.40 23.02
N THR A 249 9.36 3.33 22.14
CA THR A 249 8.19 4.21 22.34
C THR A 249 7.43 4.42 21.03
N PRO A 250 6.12 4.74 21.08
CA PRO A 250 5.35 5.03 19.86
C PRO A 250 5.95 6.18 19.06
N GLN A 251 6.38 7.25 19.73
CA GLN A 251 6.98 8.41 19.06
C GLN A 251 8.25 8.04 18.29
N ARG A 252 9.12 7.19 18.86
CA ARG A 252 10.33 6.71 18.17
C ARG A 252 9.98 5.82 16.97
N ALA A 253 8.91 5.03 17.05
CA ALA A 253 8.41 4.28 15.91
C ALA A 253 7.87 5.22 14.81
N PHE A 254 7.13 6.27 15.16
CA PHE A 254 6.64 7.25 14.18
C PHE A 254 7.78 8.01 13.49
N ASP A 255 8.83 8.37 14.24
CA ASP A 255 10.03 8.97 13.68
C ASP A 255 10.72 8.01 12.69
N ALA A 256 10.88 6.73 13.05
CA ALA A 256 11.50 5.72 12.20
C ALA A 256 10.65 5.42 10.94
N LEU A 257 9.33 5.37 11.06
CA LEU A 257 8.41 5.25 9.92
C LEU A 257 8.49 6.47 9.00
N ALA A 258 8.64 7.68 9.55
CA ALA A 258 8.82 8.90 8.76
C ALA A 258 10.15 8.90 7.99
N GLU A 259 11.23 8.41 8.59
CA GLU A 259 12.51 8.18 7.88
C GLU A 259 12.35 7.14 6.77
N ALA A 260 11.69 6.02 7.06
CA ALA A 260 11.42 4.97 6.07
C ALA A 260 10.57 5.48 4.90
N HIS A 261 9.59 6.35 5.17
CA HIS A 261 8.74 6.98 4.15
C HIS A 261 9.54 7.84 3.17
N VAL A 262 10.49 8.64 3.66
CA VAL A 262 11.36 9.46 2.79
C VAL A 262 12.29 8.57 1.94
N ALA A 263 12.70 7.41 2.45
CA ALA A 263 13.56 6.47 1.73
C ALA A 263 12.84 5.67 0.63
N ARG A 264 11.50 5.81 0.49
CA ARG A 264 10.71 5.07 -0.49
C ARG A 264 11.08 5.42 -1.93
N PRO A 265 10.82 4.50 -2.88
CA PRO A 265 10.93 4.80 -4.30
C PRO A 265 10.28 6.11 -4.74
N PRO A 266 10.93 6.83 -5.69
CA PRO A 266 10.29 7.92 -6.40
C PRO A 266 8.97 7.41 -7.03
N ALA A 267 7.87 8.09 -6.78
CA ALA A 267 6.54 7.73 -7.28
C ALA A 267 6.14 8.65 -8.44
N ALA A 268 5.34 8.16 -9.39
CA ALA A 268 4.96 8.91 -10.59
C ALA A 268 4.36 10.30 -10.27
N ALA A 269 3.54 10.41 -9.24
CA ALA A 269 2.89 11.66 -8.84
C ALA A 269 3.83 12.71 -8.22
N ARG A 270 5.04 12.32 -7.80
CA ARG A 270 5.92 13.17 -6.97
C ARG A 270 7.39 13.14 -7.41
N SER A 271 7.69 12.60 -8.58
CA SER A 271 9.06 12.41 -9.03
C SER A 271 9.20 12.60 -10.52
N THR A 272 10.36 13.12 -10.93
CA THR A 272 10.66 13.35 -12.34
C THR A 272 10.85 12.01 -13.07
N SER A 273 10.57 11.99 -14.38
CA SER A 273 10.84 10.83 -15.23
C SER A 273 12.33 10.42 -15.21
N ALA A 274 13.25 11.37 -14.97
CA ALA A 274 14.68 11.10 -14.85
C ALA A 274 15.03 10.32 -13.58
N GLU A 275 14.45 10.69 -12.43
CA GLU A 275 14.65 9.97 -11.15
C GLU A 275 14.12 8.54 -11.24
N ARG A 276 12.93 8.36 -11.81
CA ARG A 276 12.33 7.05 -12.02
C ARG A 276 13.14 6.18 -12.99
N ARG A 277 13.60 6.74 -14.11
CA ARG A 277 14.46 6.03 -15.08
C ARG A 277 15.78 5.56 -14.49
N ARG A 278 16.47 6.42 -13.71
CA ARG A 278 17.72 6.03 -13.02
C ARG A 278 17.51 4.87 -12.06
N ARG A 279 16.33 4.77 -11.44
CA ARG A 279 15.99 3.65 -10.55
C ARG A 279 15.59 2.39 -11.32
N GLY A 280 14.80 2.52 -12.39
CA GLY A 280 14.47 1.41 -13.29
C GLY A 280 15.71 0.70 -13.83
N ALA A 281 16.70 1.47 -14.27
CA ALA A 281 17.99 0.94 -14.73
C ALA A 281 18.79 0.18 -13.64
N ARG A 282 18.64 0.54 -12.37
CA ARG A 282 19.31 -0.12 -11.22
C ARG A 282 18.59 -1.39 -10.77
N SER A 283 17.29 -1.48 -11.03
CA SER A 283 16.47 -2.65 -10.67
C SER A 283 16.55 -3.74 -11.74
N SER A 284 16.69 -3.37 -13.02
CA SER A 284 16.93 -4.31 -14.12
C SER A 284 18.36 -4.88 -14.18
N SER A 285 19.33 -4.26 -13.51
CA SER A 285 20.76 -4.65 -13.54
C SER A 285 21.26 -5.40 -12.30
N ARG A 286 20.44 -5.55 -11.26
CA ARG A 286 20.85 -6.22 -10.01
C ARG A 286 20.31 -7.65 -9.96
N PRO A 287 21.18 -8.68 -9.94
CA PRO A 287 20.74 -10.00 -9.50
C PRO A 287 20.27 -9.91 -8.03
N PRO A 288 19.28 -10.71 -7.59
CA PRO A 288 18.76 -10.65 -6.23
C PRO A 288 19.92 -10.83 -5.24
N ALA A 289 20.05 -9.88 -4.31
CA ALA A 289 21.05 -9.97 -3.26
C ALA A 289 20.76 -11.22 -2.41
N ARG A 290 21.68 -12.19 -2.42
CA ARG A 290 21.62 -13.31 -1.48
C ARG A 290 21.66 -12.74 -0.06
N ALA A 291 20.67 -13.09 0.75
CA ALA A 291 20.62 -12.73 2.16
C ALA A 291 21.94 -13.12 2.86
N PRO A 292 22.45 -12.31 3.80
CA PRO A 292 23.66 -12.62 4.54
C PRO A 292 23.46 -13.93 5.33
N ARG A 293 24.31 -14.93 5.04
CA ARG A 293 24.36 -16.17 5.81
C ARG A 293 24.82 -15.86 7.23
N ALA A 294 23.96 -16.08 8.22
CA ALA A 294 24.34 -16.06 9.63
C ALA A 294 25.49 -17.06 9.87
N GLY A 295 26.52 -16.58 10.58
CA GLY A 295 27.82 -17.21 10.72
C GLY A 295 27.79 -18.64 11.29
N ARG A 296 28.62 -19.51 10.70
CA ARG A 296 29.08 -20.74 11.33
C ARG A 296 29.92 -20.36 12.56
N ARG A 297 29.47 -20.78 13.74
CA ARG A 297 30.30 -20.82 14.95
C ARG A 297 31.48 -21.77 14.71
N ALA A 298 32.70 -21.24 14.78
CA ALA A 298 33.90 -22.05 14.94
C ALA A 298 33.86 -22.71 16.31
N ARG A 299 33.97 -24.04 16.35
CA ARG A 299 34.27 -24.79 17.58
C ARG A 299 35.77 -24.69 17.82
N SER A 300 36.18 -24.10 18.93
CA SER A 300 37.54 -24.22 19.45
C SER A 300 37.76 -25.63 20.00
N ARG A 301 38.87 -26.24 19.60
CA ARG A 301 39.61 -27.23 20.39
C ARG A 301 40.82 -26.52 20.98
#